data_AF-A0A9E5TUC8-F1
#
_entry.id   AF-A0A9E5TUC8-F1
#
_cell.length_a   1.000
_cell.length_b   1.000
_cell.length_c   1.000
_cell.angle_alpha   90.00
_cell.angle_beta   90.00
_cell.angle_gamma   90.00
#
_symmetry.space_group_name_H-M   'P 1'
#
loop_
_entity.id
_entity.type
_entity.pdbx_description
1 polymer ?
#
loop_
_entity_poly.entity_id
_entity_poly.type
_entity_poly.pdbx_seq_one_letter_code
_entity_poly.pdbx_strand_id
1 'polypeptide(L)'
;MNGPARSLAVALAVLLITGCSSAPKKDLALERVREQLQQLKSDEELIGYAPLALGEAERALRTAEQATGNENYRFHLIYMADRRIQVARTMAQREKLEQALDALASERSDMLVKASQLETERARAEAEQARLLFAASV
;
A
#
# COMPACT_ATOMS: atom_id res chain seq x y z
N MET A 1 34.16 33.32 -50.47
CA MET A 1 33.17 34.13 -49.71
C MET A 1 32.51 33.25 -48.65
N ASN A 2 33.15 33.07 -47.50
CA ASN A 2 32.55 32.39 -46.34
C ASN A 2 31.99 33.49 -45.43
N GLY A 3 30.70 33.80 -45.61
CA GLY A 3 30.07 34.94 -44.94
C GLY A 3 29.92 34.75 -43.41
N PRO A 4 29.82 35.86 -42.65
CA PRO A 4 29.65 35.85 -41.19
C PRO A 4 28.37 35.11 -40.74
N ALA A 5 27.41 34.93 -41.63
CA ALA A 5 26.18 34.17 -41.40
C ALA A 5 26.42 32.66 -41.15
N ARG A 6 27.45 32.06 -41.76
CA ARG A 6 27.79 30.64 -41.50
C ARG A 6 28.40 30.47 -40.11
N SER A 7 29.23 31.42 -39.67
CA SER A 7 29.84 31.42 -38.33
C SER A 7 28.79 31.62 -37.24
N LEU A 8 27.78 32.45 -37.49
CA LEU A 8 26.67 32.68 -36.57
C LEU A 8 25.76 31.45 -36.41
N ALA A 9 25.49 30.74 -37.51
CA ALA A 9 24.69 29.51 -37.50
C ALA A 9 25.38 28.36 -36.73
N VAL A 10 26.71 28.24 -36.87
CA VAL A 10 27.48 27.24 -36.13
C VAL A 10 27.56 27.58 -34.64
N ALA A 11 27.71 28.86 -34.28
CA ALA A 11 27.71 29.30 -32.89
C ALA A 11 26.35 29.07 -32.20
N LEU A 12 25.24 29.30 -32.91
CA LEU A 12 23.89 29.04 -32.42
C LEU A 12 23.62 27.53 -32.23
N ALA A 13 24.14 26.69 -33.12
CA ALA A 13 24.03 25.23 -33.02
C ALA A 13 24.83 24.66 -31.83
N VAL A 14 25.99 25.22 -31.51
CA VAL A 14 26.82 24.77 -30.37
C VAL A 14 26.19 25.13 -29.02
N LEU A 15 25.46 26.25 -28.92
CA LEU A 15 24.75 26.64 -27.70
C LEU A 15 23.59 25.71 -27.32
N LEU A 16 23.03 24.99 -28.29
CA LEU A 16 21.91 24.05 -28.04
C LEU A 16 22.37 22.71 -27.45
N ILE A 17 23.68 22.41 -27.46
CA ILE A 17 24.23 21.13 -26.99
C ILE A 17 24.69 21.22 -25.52
N THR A 18 24.83 22.41 -24.95
CA THR A 18 25.22 22.61 -23.54
C THR A 18 24.07 22.45 -22.54
N GLY A 19 22.87 22.06 -23.00
CA GLY A 19 21.66 21.93 -22.18
C GLY A 19 21.47 20.58 -21.45
N CYS A 20 22.30 19.56 -21.71
CA CYS A 20 22.19 18.27 -21.00
C CYS A 20 22.87 18.31 -19.62
N SER A 21 22.39 19.17 -18.72
CA SER A 21 22.63 18.98 -17.29
C SER A 21 21.68 17.88 -16.81
N SER A 22 22.16 16.64 -16.75
CA SER A 22 21.45 15.56 -16.06
C SER A 22 21.16 16.01 -14.63
N ALA A 23 19.89 16.01 -14.22
CA ALA A 23 19.50 16.35 -12.86
C ALA A 23 20.35 15.55 -11.84
N PRO A 24 20.81 16.17 -10.73
CA PRO A 24 21.61 15.48 -9.74
C PRO A 24 20.90 14.18 -9.29
N LYS A 25 21.62 13.04 -9.24
CA LYS A 25 21.06 11.73 -8.84
C LYS A 25 20.27 11.78 -7.51
N LYS A 26 20.63 12.69 -6.60
CA LYS A 26 19.94 12.95 -5.32
C LYS A 26 18.50 13.44 -5.50
N ASP A 27 18.27 14.31 -6.47
CA ASP A 27 16.96 14.93 -6.67
C ASP A 27 16.02 13.88 -7.28
N LEU A 28 16.56 12.99 -8.13
CA LEU A 28 15.84 11.81 -8.62
C LEU A 28 15.49 10.82 -7.50
N ALA A 29 16.40 10.57 -6.55
CA ALA A 29 16.13 9.65 -5.45
C ALA A 29 15.07 10.20 -4.49
N LEU A 30 15.16 11.48 -4.13
CA LEU A 30 14.15 12.13 -3.28
C LEU A 30 12.79 12.19 -3.98
N GLU A 31 12.76 12.51 -5.27
CA GLU A 31 11.52 12.56 -6.05
C GLU A 31 10.84 11.20 -6.13
N ARG A 32 11.60 10.13 -6.37
CA ARG A 32 11.07 8.76 -6.33
C ARG A 32 10.40 8.45 -4.98
N VAL A 33 11.02 8.84 -3.87
CA VAL A 33 10.47 8.59 -2.53
C VAL A 33 9.19 9.40 -2.29
N ARG A 34 9.10 10.64 -2.80
CA ARG A 34 7.86 11.43 -2.79
C ARG A 34 6.75 10.74 -3.57
N GLU A 35 7.05 10.29 -4.79
CA GLU A 35 6.10 9.58 -5.64
C GLU A 35 5.60 8.30 -4.94
N GLN A 36 6.49 7.51 -4.33
CA GLN A 36 6.12 6.30 -3.60
C GLN A 36 5.17 6.60 -2.42
N LEU A 37 5.41 7.67 -1.67
CA LEU A 37 4.53 8.09 -0.59
C LEU A 37 3.18 8.57 -1.14
N GLN A 38 3.19 9.37 -2.21
CA GLN A 38 1.97 9.85 -2.85
C GLN A 38 1.12 8.69 -3.37
N GLN A 39 1.74 7.72 -4.05
CA GLN A 39 1.08 6.50 -4.51
C GLN A 39 0.44 5.75 -3.36
N LEU A 40 1.14 5.59 -2.23
CA LEU A 40 0.57 4.93 -1.04
C LEU A 40 -0.62 5.71 -0.46
N LYS A 41 -0.56 7.05 -0.46
CA LYS A 41 -1.64 7.91 0.05
C LYS A 41 -2.87 7.95 -0.85
N SER A 42 -2.71 7.69 -2.14
CA SER A 42 -3.80 7.65 -3.13
C SER A 42 -4.31 6.23 -3.41
N ASP A 43 -3.74 5.21 -2.76
CA ASP A 43 -4.13 3.81 -2.95
C ASP A 43 -5.43 3.55 -2.18
N GLU A 44 -6.57 3.63 -2.87
CA GLU A 44 -7.90 3.42 -2.28
C GLU A 44 -8.04 2.08 -1.56
N GLU A 45 -7.24 1.07 -1.94
CA GLU A 45 -7.25 -0.23 -1.27
C GLU A 45 -6.47 -0.27 0.05
N LEU A 46 -5.55 0.68 0.26
CA LEU A 46 -4.65 0.70 1.43
C LEU A 46 -4.86 1.92 2.34
N ILE A 47 -5.62 2.91 1.90
CA ILE A 47 -5.98 4.08 2.71
C ILE A 47 -6.68 3.64 3.99
N GLY A 48 -6.26 4.23 5.11
CA GLY A 48 -6.88 4.02 6.43
C GLY A 48 -6.39 2.79 7.20
N TYR A 49 -5.73 1.83 6.56
CA TYR A 49 -5.29 0.59 7.21
C TYR A 49 -4.06 0.75 8.13
N ALA A 50 -3.14 1.66 7.84
CA ALA A 50 -1.95 1.86 8.68
C ALA A 50 -1.62 3.35 8.93
N PRO A 51 -2.50 4.11 9.59
CA PRO A 51 -2.34 5.57 9.75
C PRO A 51 -1.09 5.94 10.55
N LEU A 52 -0.71 5.14 11.55
CA LEU A 52 0.49 5.36 12.35
C LEU A 52 1.76 5.24 11.50
N ALA A 53 1.90 4.13 10.77
CA ALA A 53 3.06 3.86 9.93
C ALA A 53 3.15 4.85 8.76
N LEU A 54 2.00 5.23 8.19
CA LEU A 54 1.94 6.30 7.18
C LEU A 54 2.45 7.63 7.74
N GLY A 55 2.00 8.03 8.94
CA GLY A 55 2.47 9.25 9.59
C GLY A 55 3.97 9.22 9.95
N GLU A 56 4.55 8.04 10.19
CA GLU A 56 6.00 7.87 10.35
C GLU A 56 6.76 8.04 9.03
N ALA A 57 6.24 7.46 7.95
CA ALA A 57 6.80 7.61 6.62
C ALA A 57 6.79 9.09 6.17
N GLU A 58 5.67 9.78 6.38
CA GLU A 58 5.55 11.22 6.09
C GLU A 58 6.57 12.06 6.89
N ARG A 59 6.73 11.76 8.19
CA ARG A 59 7.73 12.45 9.03
C ARG A 59 9.15 12.23 8.50
N ALA A 60 9.49 10.99 8.14
CA ALA A 60 10.82 10.67 7.65
C ALA A 60 11.13 11.32 6.30
N LEU A 61 10.15 11.38 5.40
CA LEU A 61 10.31 12.12 4.15
C LEU A 61 10.53 13.61 4.41
N ARG A 62 9.72 14.25 5.27
CA ARG A 62 9.93 15.67 5.64
C ARG A 62 11.33 15.92 6.20
N THR A 63 11.83 15.03 7.04
CA THR A 63 13.21 15.11 7.56
C THR A 63 14.24 15.01 6.43
N ALA A 64 14.05 14.11 5.47
CA ALA A 64 14.94 13.97 4.32
C ALA A 64 14.92 15.21 3.40
N GLU A 65 13.75 15.83 3.23
CA GLU A 65 13.57 17.05 2.41
C GLU A 65 14.26 18.27 3.03
N GLN A 66 14.19 18.40 4.35
CA GLN A 66 14.78 19.51 5.10
C GLN A 66 16.27 19.32 5.38
N ALA A 67 16.82 18.13 5.10
CA ALA A 67 18.19 17.79 5.41
C ALA A 67 19.19 18.63 4.59
N THR A 68 20.02 19.39 5.29
CA THR A 68 21.14 20.15 4.73
C THR A 68 22.48 19.59 5.22
N GLY A 69 23.59 20.04 4.64
CA GLY A 69 24.93 19.60 5.03
C GLY A 69 25.39 18.32 4.32
N ASN A 70 26.02 17.40 5.07
CA ASN A 70 26.75 16.25 4.55
C ASN A 70 25.92 15.38 3.59
N GLU A 71 26.48 15.09 2.41
CA GLU A 71 25.79 14.35 1.35
C GLU A 71 25.43 12.91 1.74
N ASN A 72 26.33 12.19 2.42
CA ASN A 72 26.08 10.83 2.90
C ASN A 72 24.94 10.80 3.93
N TYR A 73 24.88 11.82 4.79
CA TYR A 73 23.80 11.94 5.77
C TYR A 73 22.45 12.14 5.08
N ARG A 74 22.39 12.98 4.05
CA ARG A 74 21.17 13.21 3.26
C ARG A 74 20.72 11.94 2.54
N PHE A 75 21.65 11.20 1.91
CA PHE A 75 21.32 9.91 1.28
C PHE A 75 20.78 8.89 2.28
N HIS A 76 21.37 8.83 3.48
CA HIS A 76 20.86 7.96 4.54
C HIS A 76 19.41 8.33 4.91
N LEU A 77 19.08 9.62 5.03
CA LEU A 77 17.72 10.05 5.35
C LEU A 77 16.71 9.71 4.25
N ILE A 78 17.09 9.89 2.98
CA ILE A 78 16.26 9.48 1.83
C ILE A 78 16.01 7.96 1.87
N TYR A 79 17.06 7.17 2.12
CA TYR A 79 16.94 5.72 2.30
C TYR A 79 15.99 5.36 3.45
N MET A 80 16.14 6.01 4.62
CA MET A 80 15.29 5.75 5.77
C MET A 80 13.82 6.14 5.54
N ALA A 81 13.57 7.16 4.71
CA ALA A 81 12.22 7.54 4.28
C ALA A 81 11.62 6.47 3.35
N ASP A 82 12.35 6.01 2.33
CA ASP A 82 11.92 4.91 1.45
C ASP A 82 11.55 3.66 2.26
N ARG A 83 12.43 3.24 3.18
CA ARG A 83 12.17 2.06 4.02
C ARG A 83 10.91 2.20 4.87
N ARG A 84 10.63 3.39 5.40
CA ARG A 84 9.40 3.62 6.18
C ARG A 84 8.15 3.61 5.32
N ILE A 85 8.21 4.11 4.09
CA ILE A 85 7.09 4.00 3.13
C ILE A 85 6.79 2.52 2.84
N GLN A 86 7.84 1.71 2.64
CA GLN A 86 7.66 0.27 2.41
C GLN A 86 7.06 -0.44 3.63
N VAL A 87 7.52 -0.10 4.84
CA VAL A 87 6.91 -0.62 6.08
C VAL A 87 5.44 -0.21 6.18
N ALA A 88 5.11 1.06 5.90
CA ALA A 88 3.72 1.54 5.92
C ALA A 88 2.83 0.79 4.93
N ARG A 89 3.33 0.53 3.71
CA ARG A 89 2.63 -0.27 2.71
C ARG A 89 2.38 -1.70 3.19
N THR A 90 3.41 -2.38 3.70
CA THR A 90 3.28 -3.75 4.19
C THR A 90 2.34 -3.84 5.40
N MET A 91 2.40 -2.86 6.31
CA MET A 91 1.47 -2.80 7.44
C MET A 91 0.03 -2.59 6.99
N ALA A 92 -0.21 -1.69 6.01
CA ALA A 92 -1.55 -1.48 5.46
C ALA A 92 -2.10 -2.75 4.79
N GLN A 93 -1.27 -3.43 3.99
CA GLN A 93 -1.64 -4.70 3.35
C GLN A 93 -1.96 -5.79 4.38
N ARG A 94 -1.16 -5.88 5.44
CA ARG A 94 -1.38 -6.84 6.52
C ARG A 94 -2.71 -6.58 7.22
N GLU A 95 -2.97 -5.35 7.65
CA GLU A 95 -4.21 -5.00 8.33
C GLU A 95 -5.44 -5.28 7.45
N LYS A 96 -5.37 -4.94 6.15
CA LYS A 96 -6.42 -5.27 5.18
C LYS A 96 -6.73 -6.76 5.15
N LEU A 97 -5.68 -7.59 5.09
CA LEU A 97 -5.82 -9.05 5.07
C LEU A 97 -6.34 -9.59 6.40
N GLU A 98 -5.91 -9.03 7.53
CA GLU A 98 -6.41 -9.41 8.86
C GLU A 98 -7.92 -9.13 8.97
N GLN A 99 -8.39 -7.97 8.54
CA GLN A 99 -9.82 -7.67 8.52
C GLN A 99 -10.62 -8.59 7.59
N ALA A 100 -10.06 -8.95 6.44
CA ALA A 100 -10.70 -9.92 5.53
C ALA A 100 -10.77 -11.32 6.17
N LEU A 101 -9.73 -11.74 6.88
CA LEU A 101 -9.72 -13.01 7.62
C LEU A 101 -10.76 -13.03 8.74
N ASP A 102 -10.88 -11.95 9.49
CA ASP A 102 -11.87 -11.82 10.57
C ASP A 102 -13.30 -11.89 10.03
N ALA A 103 -13.57 -11.21 8.91
CA ALA A 103 -14.87 -11.27 8.24
C ALA A 103 -15.23 -12.70 7.79
N LEU A 104 -14.29 -13.39 7.13
CA LEU A 104 -14.47 -14.77 6.69
C LEU A 104 -14.63 -15.75 7.87
N ALA A 105 -13.90 -15.53 8.97
CA ALA A 105 -14.03 -16.33 10.18
C ALA A 105 -15.41 -16.17 10.82
N SER A 106 -15.96 -14.95 10.82
CA SER A 106 -17.33 -14.68 11.28
C SER A 106 -18.36 -15.39 10.40
N GLU A 107 -18.25 -15.26 9.08
CA GLU A 107 -19.16 -15.91 8.12
C GLU A 107 -19.16 -17.43 8.29
N ARG A 108 -17.96 -18.03 8.43
CA ARG A 108 -17.82 -19.47 8.70
C ARG A 108 -18.51 -19.87 10.00
N SER A 109 -18.37 -19.08 11.05
CA SER A 109 -18.97 -19.35 12.36
C SER A 109 -20.50 -19.34 12.25
N ASP A 110 -21.07 -18.37 11.54
CA ASP A 110 -22.51 -18.28 11.29
C ASP A 110 -23.04 -19.47 10.49
N MET A 111 -22.30 -19.92 9.47
CA MET A 111 -22.66 -21.12 8.70
C MET A 111 -22.68 -22.38 9.56
N LEU A 112 -21.69 -22.55 10.44
CA LEU A 112 -21.62 -23.70 11.35
C LEU A 112 -22.77 -23.69 12.35
N VAL A 113 -23.13 -22.52 12.89
CA VAL A 113 -24.28 -22.37 13.79
C VAL A 113 -25.58 -22.75 13.06
N LYS A 114 -25.79 -22.25 11.84
CA LYS A 114 -26.98 -22.60 11.04
C LYS A 114 -27.05 -24.10 10.72
N ALA A 115 -25.93 -24.72 10.36
CA ALA A 115 -25.86 -26.16 10.12
C ALA A 115 -26.24 -26.96 11.38
N SER A 116 -25.69 -26.58 12.54
CA SER A 116 -26.01 -27.20 13.82
C SER A 116 -27.48 -27.06 14.22
N GLN A 117 -28.09 -25.91 13.95
CA GLN A 117 -29.52 -25.69 14.18
C GLN A 117 -30.37 -26.63 13.31
N LEU A 118 -30.06 -26.75 12.03
CA LEU A 118 -30.76 -27.66 11.11
C LEU A 118 -30.64 -29.12 11.53
N GLU A 119 -29.47 -29.55 11.99
CA GLU A 119 -29.27 -30.90 12.54
C GLU A 119 -30.10 -31.13 13.80
N THR A 120 -30.15 -30.14 14.70
CA THR A 120 -30.94 -30.21 15.94
C THR A 120 -32.43 -30.26 15.65
N GLU A 121 -32.91 -29.48 14.68
CA GLU A 121 -34.32 -29.49 14.24
C GLU A 121 -34.71 -30.84 13.64
N ARG A 122 -33.85 -31.42 12.78
CA ARG A 122 -34.06 -32.76 12.22
C ARG A 122 -34.12 -33.82 13.31
N ALA A 123 -33.17 -33.82 14.24
CA ALA A 123 -33.14 -34.78 15.35
C ALA A 123 -34.39 -34.66 16.25
N ARG A 124 -34.89 -33.44 16.49
CA ARG A 124 -36.15 -33.22 17.23
C ARG A 124 -37.35 -33.78 16.48
N ALA A 125 -37.44 -33.51 15.17
CA ALA A 125 -38.53 -34.02 14.35
C ALA A 125 -38.53 -35.57 14.29
N GLU A 126 -37.36 -36.19 14.15
CA GLU A 126 -37.20 -37.65 14.18
C GLU A 126 -37.60 -38.24 15.54
N ALA A 127 -37.17 -37.62 16.64
CA ALA A 127 -37.53 -38.06 17.99
C ALA A 127 -39.04 -37.92 18.27
N GLU A 128 -39.68 -36.86 17.76
CA GLU A 128 -41.12 -36.66 17.89
C GLU A 128 -41.91 -37.68 17.06
N GLN A 129 -41.49 -37.95 15.82
CA GLN A 129 -42.07 -39.01 15.00
C GLN A 129 -41.95 -40.38 15.67
N ALA A 130 -40.79 -40.72 16.21
CA ALA A 130 -40.60 -41.97 16.94
C ALA A 130 -41.56 -42.08 18.13
N ARG A 131 -41.70 -41.01 18.95
CA ARG A 131 -42.65 -40.98 20.07
C ARG A 131 -44.10 -41.22 19.63
N LEU A 132 -44.53 -40.59 18.54
CA LEU A 132 -45.88 -40.77 18.00
C LEU A 132 -46.12 -42.21 17.53
N LEU A 133 -45.13 -42.82 16.86
CA LEU A 133 -45.21 -44.23 16.44
C LEU A 133 -45.33 -45.18 17.63
N PHE A 134 -44.52 -44.96 18.67
CA PHE A 134 -44.63 -45.75 19.91
C PHE A 134 -46.00 -45.60 20.57
N ALA A 135 -46.50 -44.36 20.70
CA ALA A 135 -47.82 -44.09 21.30
C ALA A 135 -48.98 -44.71 20.50
N ALA A 136 -48.87 -44.81 19.17
CA ALA A 136 -49.88 -45.45 18.33
C ALA A 136 -49.81 -46.99 18.35
N SER A 137 -48.69 -47.56 18.82
CA SER A 137 -48.47 -49.01 18.90
C SER A 137 -48.86 -49.64 20.25
N VAL A 138 -49.25 -48.82 21.24
CA VAL A 138 -49.73 -49.22 22.57
C VAL A 138 -51.24 -49.08 22.64
#